data_AF-A0A433BIY4-F1
#
_entry.id   AF-A0A433BIY4-F1
#
_cell.length_a   1.000
_cell.length_b   1.000
_cell.length_c   1.000
_cell.angle_alpha   90.00
_cell.angle_beta   90.00
_cell.angle_gamma   90.00
#
_symmetry.space_group_name_H-M   'P 1'
#
loop_
_entity.id
_entity.type
_entity.pdbx_description
1 polymer ?
#
loop_
_entity_poly.entity_id
_entity_poly.type
_entity_poly.pdbx_seq_one_letter_code
_entity_poly.pdbx_strand_id
1 'polypeptide(L)'
;MPEFITMPLAIVPILALVLFWLTTRFVWNRRLPLGFRNRACQGRAWRRAFPDAPKDGIRSFLDAFVESFGFDPSCRLIWSPEDRILGVYEALYPSPWGVDAMELEAFALMLEKRYGLRLAERWNDQLTLGALFGCIEERLNTGR
;
A
#
# COMPACT_ATOMS: atom_id res chain seq x y z
N MET A 1 -3.95 51.95 -13.40
CA MET A 1 -2.83 50.99 -13.28
C MET A 1 -3.14 50.13 -12.07
N PRO A 2 -3.42 48.82 -12.19
CA PRO A 2 -3.77 48.02 -11.03
C PRO A 2 -2.50 47.64 -10.27
N GLU A 3 -2.55 47.85 -8.95
CA GLU A 3 -1.49 47.46 -8.02
C GLU A 3 -1.39 45.94 -7.98
N PHE A 4 -0.32 45.38 -8.53
CA PHE A 4 0.01 43.98 -8.32
C PHE A 4 0.26 43.79 -6.84
N ILE A 5 -0.65 43.08 -6.16
CA ILE A 5 -0.50 42.61 -4.79
C ILE A 5 0.81 41.81 -4.74
N THR A 6 1.89 42.44 -4.30
CA THR A 6 3.18 41.79 -4.07
C THR A 6 3.03 40.95 -2.82
N MET A 7 2.45 39.77 -2.96
CA MET A 7 2.50 38.78 -1.89
C MET A 7 3.98 38.56 -1.53
N PRO A 8 4.38 38.74 -0.27
CA PRO A 8 5.78 38.62 0.10
C PRO A 8 6.25 37.23 -0.29
N LEU A 9 7.37 37.17 -1.02
CA LEU A 9 7.91 35.96 -1.67
C LEU A 9 8.08 34.77 -0.71
N ALA A 10 8.09 35.01 0.60
CA ALA A 10 8.14 34.02 1.68
C ALA A 10 6.80 33.30 1.96
N ILE A 11 5.64 33.87 1.59
CA ILE A 11 4.32 33.23 1.80
C ILE A 11 4.09 32.10 0.79
N VAL A 12 4.59 32.25 -0.44
CA VAL A 12 4.44 31.24 -1.50
C VAL A 12 5.06 29.87 -1.11
N PRO A 13 6.31 29.77 -0.62
CA PRO A 13 6.87 28.49 -0.19
C PRO A 13 6.18 27.94 1.07
N ILE A 14 5.71 28.81 1.98
CA ILE A 14 4.96 28.36 3.17
C ILE A 14 3.60 27.77 2.75
N LEU A 15 2.87 28.43 1.86
CA LEU A 15 1.62 27.91 1.33
C LEU A 15 1.84 26.63 0.52
N ALA A 16 2.90 26.54 -0.27
CA ALA A 16 3.26 25.32 -0.99
C ALA A 16 3.59 24.16 -0.03
N LEU A 17 4.31 24.42 1.06
CA LEU A 17 4.60 23.42 2.10
C LEU A 17 3.35 23.02 2.87
N VAL A 18 2.46 23.97 3.19
CA VAL A 18 1.18 23.68 3.85
C VAL A 18 0.26 22.88 2.92
N LEU A 19 0.15 23.25 1.65
CA LEU A 19 -0.58 22.49 0.65
C LEU A 19 0.01 21.10 0.46
N PHE A 20 1.34 20.97 0.36
CA PHE A 20 2.02 19.68 0.29
C PHE A 20 1.78 18.84 1.56
N TRP A 21 1.82 19.44 2.75
CA TRP A 21 1.55 18.74 4.00
C TRP A 21 0.08 18.32 4.14
N LEU A 22 -0.85 19.14 3.65
CA LEU A 22 -2.28 18.83 3.63
C LEU A 22 -2.62 17.77 2.59
N THR A 23 -2.04 17.82 1.39
CA THR A 23 -2.25 16.81 0.35
C THR A 23 -1.62 15.48 0.75
N THR A 24 -0.42 15.48 1.32
CA THR A 24 0.19 14.25 1.83
C THR A 24 -0.67 13.61 2.93
N ARG A 25 -1.17 14.39 3.91
CA ARG A 25 -2.08 13.85 4.94
C ARG A 25 -3.42 13.35 4.40
N PHE A 26 -3.97 13.99 3.38
CA PHE A 26 -5.26 13.62 2.80
C PHE A 26 -5.15 12.39 1.88
N VAL A 27 -4.04 12.28 1.15
CA VAL A 27 -3.76 11.15 0.25
C VAL A 27 -3.29 9.91 1.04
N TRP A 28 -2.52 10.06 2.12
CA TRP A 28 -2.01 8.94 2.93
C TRP A 28 -2.96 8.41 4.01
N ASN A 29 -4.15 8.98 4.18
CA ASN A 29 -5.12 8.51 5.17
C ASN A 29 -6.41 8.06 4.52
N ARG A 30 -6.28 7.20 3.49
CA ARG A 30 -7.42 6.60 2.83
C ARG A 30 -8.15 5.69 3.83
N ARG A 31 -9.45 5.90 3.95
CA ARG A 31 -10.30 5.02 4.76
C ARG A 31 -10.31 3.63 4.15
N LEU A 32 -10.19 2.61 5.00
CA LEU A 32 -10.37 1.22 4.59
C LEU A 32 -11.72 1.00 3.91
N PRO A 33 -11.83 0.08 2.94
CA PRO A 33 -13.12 -0.33 2.40
C PRO A 33 -14.00 -0.96 3.49
N LEU A 34 -15.33 -0.86 3.34
CA LEU A 34 -16.29 -1.30 4.37
C LEU A 34 -16.06 -2.75 4.82
N GLY A 35 -15.74 -3.67 3.90
CA GLY A 35 -15.49 -5.09 4.23
C GLY A 35 -14.23 -5.36 5.06
N PHE A 36 -13.32 -4.39 5.16
CA PHE A 36 -12.10 -4.50 5.97
C PHE A 36 -12.16 -3.68 7.26
N ARG A 37 -13.15 -2.76 7.38
CA ARG A 37 -13.39 -2.03 8.63
C ARG A 37 -13.83 -3.03 9.70
N ASN A 38 -13.23 -2.93 10.90
CA ASN A 38 -13.51 -3.79 12.06
C ASN A 38 -12.94 -5.22 12.00
N ARG A 39 -12.07 -5.54 11.03
CA ARG A 39 -11.34 -6.82 11.10
C ARG A 39 -10.41 -6.85 12.31
N ALA A 40 -10.39 -7.99 12.99
CA ALA A 40 -9.41 -8.26 14.02
C ALA A 40 -7.99 -8.43 13.42
N CYS A 41 -6.98 -8.25 14.26
CA CYS A 41 -5.58 -8.48 13.92
C CYS A 41 -5.35 -9.90 13.35
N GLN A 42 -4.80 -9.97 12.15
CA GLN A 42 -4.47 -11.15 11.37
C GLN A 42 -3.04 -11.65 11.60
N GLY A 43 -2.31 -11.10 12.57
CA GLY A 43 -0.95 -11.55 12.88
C GLY A 43 -0.87 -13.06 13.17
N ARG A 44 -1.90 -13.66 13.78
CA ARG A 44 -1.97 -15.12 13.98
C ARG A 44 -2.14 -15.89 12.67
N ALA A 45 -2.90 -15.37 11.71
CA ALA A 45 -3.05 -15.99 10.39
C ALA A 45 -1.71 -15.98 9.64
N TRP A 46 -1.04 -14.83 9.63
CA TRP A 46 0.31 -14.71 9.06
C TRP A 46 1.32 -15.66 9.69
N ARG A 47 1.33 -15.80 11.03
CA ARG A 47 2.23 -16.75 11.69
C ARG A 47 1.89 -18.21 11.44
N ARG A 48 0.64 -18.53 11.13
CA ARG A 48 0.24 -19.88 10.73
C ARG A 48 0.66 -20.18 9.28
N ALA A 49 0.48 -19.22 8.38
CA ALA A 49 0.84 -19.37 6.97
C ALA A 49 2.36 -19.40 6.76
N PHE A 50 3.11 -18.60 7.54
CA PHE A 50 4.56 -18.47 7.44
C PHE A 50 5.20 -18.62 8.84
N PRO A 51 5.32 -19.86 9.35
CA PRO A 51 5.85 -20.11 10.70
C PRO A 51 7.33 -19.72 10.84
N ASP A 52 8.11 -19.96 9.80
CA ASP A 52 9.56 -19.76 9.80
C ASP A 52 10.00 -18.36 9.32
N ALA A 53 9.07 -17.60 8.72
CA ALA A 53 9.37 -16.25 8.27
C ALA A 53 9.64 -15.31 9.46
N PRO A 54 10.61 -14.39 9.34
CA PRO A 54 10.86 -13.37 10.36
C PRO A 54 9.64 -12.44 10.47
N LYS A 55 9.27 -12.08 11.72
CA LYS A 55 8.13 -11.17 11.99
C LYS A 55 8.29 -9.84 11.25
N ASP A 56 9.52 -9.34 11.18
CA ASP A 56 9.79 -8.06 10.57
C ASP A 56 9.71 -8.12 9.04
N GLY A 57 10.02 -9.26 8.42
CA GLY A 57 9.81 -9.48 6.99
C GLY A 57 8.34 -9.38 6.60
N ILE A 58 7.46 -10.07 7.36
CA ILE A 58 6.00 -9.98 7.17
C ILE A 58 5.51 -8.54 7.35
N ARG A 59 5.98 -7.84 8.39
CA ARG A 59 5.57 -6.46 8.65
C ARG A 59 6.03 -5.52 7.56
N SER A 60 7.28 -5.61 7.10
CA SER A 60 7.80 -4.78 6.01
C SER A 60 7.05 -5.00 4.71
N PHE A 61 6.64 -6.24 4.43
CA PHE A 61 5.79 -6.54 3.27
C PHE A 61 4.41 -5.89 3.40
N LEU A 62 3.76 -6.05 4.57
CA LEU A 62 2.47 -5.42 4.84
C LEU A 62 2.55 -3.89 4.84
N ASP A 63 3.66 -3.32 5.30
CA ASP A 63 3.95 -1.88 5.23
C ASP A 63 4.03 -1.42 3.78
N ALA A 64 4.71 -2.17 2.91
CA ALA A 64 4.75 -1.85 1.48
C ALA A 64 3.35 -1.86 0.85
N PHE A 65 2.50 -2.81 1.23
CA PHE A 65 1.12 -2.90 0.75
C PHE A 65 0.25 -1.73 1.26
N VAL A 66 0.27 -1.41 2.56
CA VAL A 66 -0.55 -0.30 3.06
C VAL A 66 -0.09 1.05 2.53
N GLU A 67 1.21 1.23 2.37
CA GLU A 67 1.81 2.45 1.82
C GLU A 67 1.40 2.65 0.36
N SER A 68 1.47 1.60 -0.47
CA SER A 68 1.11 1.71 -1.89
C SER A 68 -0.38 2.01 -2.12
N PHE A 69 -1.25 1.58 -1.20
CA PHE A 69 -2.69 1.85 -1.25
C PHE A 69 -3.11 3.10 -0.47
N GLY A 70 -2.17 3.83 0.14
CA GLY A 70 -2.43 5.04 0.91
C GLY A 70 -3.24 4.80 2.20
N PHE A 71 -3.16 3.61 2.78
CA PHE A 71 -3.81 3.28 4.04
C PHE A 71 -2.98 3.72 5.25
N ASP A 72 -3.65 3.89 6.40
CA ASP A 72 -2.97 4.17 7.66
C ASP A 72 -2.06 2.98 8.08
N PRO A 73 -0.77 3.22 8.41
CA PRO A 73 0.17 2.16 8.80
C PRO A 73 -0.26 1.34 10.03
N SER A 74 -1.13 1.88 10.89
CA SER A 74 -1.71 1.16 12.03
C SER A 74 -2.60 -0.01 11.59
N CYS A 75 -3.13 0.04 10.36
CA CYS A 75 -4.03 -0.95 9.80
C CYS A 75 -3.29 -2.13 9.15
N ARG A 76 -1.96 -2.14 9.07
CA ARG A 76 -1.19 -3.20 8.39
C ARG A 76 -1.53 -4.62 8.86
N LEU A 77 -1.84 -4.80 10.14
CA LEU A 77 -2.10 -6.11 10.72
C LEU A 77 -3.54 -6.59 10.56
N ILE A 78 -4.44 -5.86 9.89
CA ILE A 78 -5.81 -6.34 9.62
C ILE A 78 -5.90 -7.18 8.35
N TRP A 79 -4.88 -7.08 7.48
CA TRP A 79 -4.80 -7.79 6.21
C TRP A 79 -4.37 -9.23 6.45
N SER A 80 -5.06 -10.18 5.85
CA SER A 80 -4.77 -11.61 5.99
C SER A 80 -4.01 -12.13 4.77
N PRO A 81 -3.23 -13.22 4.91
CA PRO A 81 -2.53 -13.82 3.78
C PRO A 81 -3.49 -14.35 2.70
N GLU A 82 -4.76 -14.56 3.01
CA GLU A 82 -5.79 -15.01 2.08
C GLU A 82 -6.46 -13.87 1.30
N ASP A 83 -6.22 -12.60 1.67
CA ASP A 83 -6.81 -11.47 0.94
C ASP A 83 -6.27 -11.39 -0.48
N ARG A 84 -7.17 -11.40 -1.47
CA ARG A 84 -6.83 -11.18 -2.88
C ARG A 84 -6.48 -9.71 -3.11
N ILE A 85 -5.35 -9.45 -3.76
CA ILE A 85 -4.91 -8.08 -4.07
C ILE A 85 -5.96 -7.36 -4.92
N LEU A 86 -6.44 -8.02 -5.97
CA LEU A 86 -7.50 -7.47 -6.82
C LEU A 86 -8.81 -7.29 -6.04
N GLY A 87 -9.12 -8.17 -5.08
CA GLY A 87 -10.29 -8.01 -4.21
C GLY A 87 -10.23 -6.77 -3.32
N VAL A 88 -9.03 -6.38 -2.86
CA VAL A 88 -8.87 -5.11 -2.13
C VAL A 88 -9.06 -3.92 -3.06
N TYR A 89 -8.49 -3.97 -4.26
CA TYR A 89 -8.66 -2.94 -5.29
C TYR A 89 -10.14 -2.75 -5.69
N GLU A 90 -10.86 -3.83 -5.97
CA GLU A 90 -12.29 -3.83 -6.28
C GLU A 90 -13.12 -3.22 -5.13
N ALA A 91 -12.76 -3.52 -3.88
CA ALA A 91 -13.45 -2.97 -2.72
C ALA A 91 -13.24 -1.44 -2.56
N LEU A 92 -12.11 -0.91 -3.05
CA LEU A 92 -11.84 0.54 -3.07
C LEU A 92 -12.61 1.25 -4.18
N TYR A 93 -12.86 0.55 -5.29
CA TYR A 93 -13.48 1.07 -6.49
C TYR A 93 -14.70 0.21 -6.89
N PRO A 94 -15.81 0.30 -6.14
CA PRO A 94 -17.00 -0.51 -6.41
C PRO A 94 -17.74 -0.13 -7.70
N SER A 95 -17.34 0.96 -8.37
CA SER A 95 -17.90 1.38 -9.66
C SER A 95 -17.16 0.69 -10.81
N PRO A 96 -17.86 0.21 -11.85
CA PRO A 96 -17.23 -0.43 -13.03
C PRO A 96 -16.36 0.54 -13.85
N TRP A 97 -16.52 1.85 -13.65
CA TRP A 97 -15.68 2.89 -14.24
C TRP A 97 -14.43 3.10 -13.40
N GLY A 98 -13.70 2.01 -13.13
CA GLY A 98 -12.52 2.00 -12.28
C GLY A 98 -11.62 3.20 -12.55
N VAL A 99 -11.10 3.77 -11.47
CA VAL A 99 -10.07 4.81 -11.56
C VAL A 99 -8.79 4.16 -12.10
N ASP A 100 -7.76 4.94 -12.40
CA ASP A 100 -6.46 4.39 -12.78
C ASP A 100 -5.95 3.35 -11.76
N ALA A 101 -5.15 2.39 -12.22
CA ALA A 101 -4.62 1.32 -11.37
C ALA A 101 -3.39 1.78 -10.55
N MET A 102 -3.37 3.05 -10.14
CA MET A 102 -2.19 3.71 -9.58
C MET A 102 -1.67 3.01 -8.32
N GLU A 103 -2.54 2.50 -7.45
CA GLU A 103 -2.10 1.76 -6.25
C GLU A 103 -1.41 0.44 -6.59
N LEU A 104 -1.87 -0.25 -7.65
CA LEU A 104 -1.25 -1.49 -8.12
C LEU A 104 0.11 -1.22 -8.75
N GLU A 105 0.24 -0.13 -9.50
CA GLU A 105 1.51 0.33 -10.07
C GLU A 105 2.50 0.73 -8.97
N ALA A 106 2.04 1.51 -7.98
CA ALA A 106 2.85 1.87 -6.81
C ALA A 106 3.31 0.63 -6.06
N PHE A 107 2.40 -0.35 -5.87
CA PHE A 107 2.74 -1.60 -5.20
C PHE A 107 3.77 -2.41 -6.00
N ALA A 108 3.59 -2.54 -7.32
CA ALA A 108 4.54 -3.20 -8.20
C ALA A 108 5.94 -2.57 -8.12
N LEU A 109 6.01 -1.23 -8.14
CA LEU A 109 7.27 -0.49 -8.03
C LEU A 109 7.95 -0.71 -6.67
N MET A 110 7.17 -0.75 -5.58
CA MET A 110 7.70 -1.02 -4.24
C MET A 110 8.23 -2.45 -4.13
N LEU A 111 7.52 -3.43 -4.69
CA LEU A 111 7.95 -4.84 -4.70
C LEU A 111 9.26 -5.02 -5.47
N GLU A 112 9.38 -4.38 -6.63
CA GLU A 112 10.60 -4.44 -7.44
C GLU A 112 11.76 -3.77 -6.71
N LYS A 113 11.56 -2.58 -6.14
CA LYS A 113 12.61 -1.85 -5.41
C LYS A 113 13.06 -2.56 -4.13
N ARG A 114 12.14 -3.09 -3.32
CA ARG A 114 12.43 -3.65 -1.99
C ARG A 114 12.82 -5.13 -2.04
N TYR A 115 12.26 -5.89 -2.99
CA TYR A 115 12.41 -7.35 -3.02
C TYR A 115 12.93 -7.88 -4.36
N GLY A 116 13.11 -7.02 -5.36
CA GLY A 116 13.48 -7.45 -6.72
C GLY A 116 12.42 -8.32 -7.38
N LEU A 117 11.15 -8.18 -6.95
CA LEU A 117 10.04 -8.99 -7.43
C LEU A 117 9.16 -8.17 -8.38
N ARG A 118 9.00 -8.64 -9.62
CA ARG A 118 8.17 -8.00 -10.64
C ARG A 118 6.76 -8.54 -10.55
N LEU A 119 5.83 -7.74 -10.05
CA LEU A 119 4.43 -8.17 -9.80
C LEU A 119 3.77 -8.73 -11.07
N ALA A 120 4.00 -8.11 -12.22
CA ALA A 120 3.44 -8.52 -13.51
C ALA A 120 3.78 -9.99 -13.88
N GLU A 121 4.94 -10.50 -13.47
CA GLU A 121 5.37 -11.88 -13.76
C GLU A 121 4.64 -12.92 -12.90
N ARG A 122 4.01 -12.48 -11.80
CA ARG A 122 3.28 -13.34 -10.86
C ARG A 122 1.78 -13.06 -10.84
N TRP A 123 1.33 -12.06 -11.62
CA TRP A 123 -0.03 -11.56 -11.56
C TRP A 123 -1.05 -12.61 -12.03
N ASN A 124 -2.13 -12.71 -11.27
CA ASN A 124 -3.38 -13.35 -11.65
C ASN A 124 -4.50 -12.81 -10.76
N ASP A 125 -5.76 -12.91 -11.19
CA ASP A 125 -6.91 -12.32 -10.50
C ASP A 125 -7.20 -12.95 -9.12
N GLN A 126 -6.59 -14.11 -8.84
CA GLN A 126 -6.67 -14.83 -7.59
C GLN A 126 -5.43 -14.64 -6.70
N LEU A 127 -4.47 -13.80 -7.10
CA LEU A 127 -3.23 -13.57 -6.37
C LEU A 127 -3.54 -12.98 -4.98
N THR A 128 -3.16 -13.71 -3.94
CA THR A 128 -3.31 -13.29 -2.55
C THR A 128 -2.05 -12.63 -2.02
N LEU A 129 -2.19 -11.85 -0.94
CA LEU A 129 -1.06 -11.28 -0.21
C LEU A 129 -0.09 -12.36 0.28
N GLY A 130 -0.61 -13.49 0.76
CA GLY A 130 0.19 -14.62 1.22
C GLY A 130 0.95 -15.28 0.09
N ALA A 131 0.30 -15.58 -1.04
CA ALA A 131 0.96 -16.19 -2.19
C ALA A 131 2.11 -15.30 -2.70
N LEU A 132 1.88 -13.99 -2.79
CA LEU A 132 2.90 -13.03 -3.18
C LEU A 132 4.07 -12.96 -2.19
N PHE A 133 3.78 -12.96 -0.88
CA PHE A 133 4.81 -13.01 0.16
C PHE A 133 5.62 -14.31 0.10
N GLY A 134 4.98 -15.44 -0.20
CA GLY A 134 5.66 -16.72 -0.42
C GLY A 134 6.72 -16.64 -1.52
N CYS A 135 6.40 -15.98 -2.65
CA CYS A 135 7.38 -15.75 -3.71
C CYS A 135 8.58 -14.89 -3.25
N ILE A 136 8.36 -13.94 -2.34
CA ILE A 136 9.44 -13.13 -1.75
C ILE A 136 10.32 -14.02 -0.87
N GLU A 137 9.74 -14.83 0.01
CA GLU A 137 10.49 -15.72 0.91
C GLU A 137 11.31 -16.75 0.12
N GLU A 138 10.74 -17.38 -0.90
CA GLU A 138 11.46 -18.30 -1.79
C GLU A 138 12.68 -17.64 -2.44
N ARG A 139 12.52 -16.40 -2.92
CA ARG A 139 13.59 -15.63 -3.54
C ARG A 139 14.69 -15.27 -2.52
N LEU A 140 14.32 -14.81 -1.34
CA LEU A 140 15.27 -14.45 -0.27
C LEU A 140 16.02 -15.67 0.28
N ASN A 141 15.46 -16.87 0.14
CA ASN A 141 16.10 -18.13 0.52
C ASN A 141 16.98 -18.70 -0.60
N THR A 142 16.65 -18.46 -1.87
CA THR A 142 17.46 -18.90 -3.03
C THR A 142 18.67 -17.99 -3.28
N GLY A 143 18.61 -16.73 -2.86
CA GLY A 143 19.70 -15.77 -2.97
C GLY A 143 20.72 -15.76 -1.82
N ARG A 144 20.60 -16.69 -0.86
CA ARG A 144 21.55 -16.93 0.23
C ARG A 144 22.40 -18.15 -0.07
#